data_AF-A3RDT7-F1
#
_entry.id   AF-A3RDT7-F1
#
_cell.length_a   1.000
_cell.length_b   1.000
_cell.length_c   1.000
_cell.angle_alpha   90.00
_cell.angle_beta   90.00
_cell.angle_gamma   90.00
#
_symmetry.space_group_name_H-M   'P 1'
#
loop_
_entity.id
_entity.type
_entity.pdbx_description
1 polymer ?
#
loop_
_entity_poly.entity_id
_entity_poly.type
_entity_poly.pdbx_seq_one_letter_code
_entity_poly.pdbx_strand_id
1 'polypeptide(L)'
;DYTIDLLHASDYRENKIHTGWLDSRIAMRVRAERPPWYLSVVGGALYKASATSAAVVSDYVGYLEKGQIPPKHISLVHSQVSLNIEGSKYTIDVVRGGSGSYRLRMNNSEVVAEIHTLRDGGLLMQA
;
A
#
# COMPACT_ATOMS: atom_id res chain seq x y z
N ASP A 1 -11.55 10.05 10.18
CA ASP A 1 -12.13 8.83 9.62
C ASP A 1 -13.37 8.36 10.39
N TYR A 2 -13.23 7.88 11.63
CA TYR A 2 -14.38 7.39 12.38
C TYR A 2 -15.46 8.45 12.69
N THR A 3 -15.10 9.73 12.82
CA THR A 3 -16.09 10.82 12.91
C THR A 3 -16.98 10.92 11.68
N ILE A 4 -16.43 10.70 10.48
CA ILE A 4 -17.21 10.70 9.24
C ILE A 4 -18.17 9.51 9.26
N ASP A 5 -17.69 8.31 9.62
CA ASP A 5 -18.55 7.13 9.80
C ASP A 5 -19.70 7.38 10.81
N LEU A 6 -19.43 8.06 11.92
CA LEU A 6 -20.45 8.48 12.89
C LEU A 6 -21.49 9.41 12.26
N LEU A 7 -21.08 10.41 11.48
CA LEU A 7 -21.98 11.36 10.82
C LEU A 7 -22.83 10.69 9.71
N HIS A 8 -22.32 9.63 9.09
CA HIS A 8 -23.03 8.87 8.06
C HIS A 8 -23.98 7.81 8.63
N ALA A 9 -23.85 7.42 9.90
CA ALA A 9 -24.72 6.45 10.54
C ALA A 9 -26.19 6.90 10.55
N SER A 10 -27.11 5.97 10.24
CA SER A 10 -28.56 6.25 10.20
C SER A 10 -29.07 6.82 11.52
N ASP A 11 -28.64 6.25 12.65
CA ASP A 11 -29.06 6.69 13.99
C ASP A 11 -28.68 8.15 14.23
N TYR A 12 -27.50 8.58 13.76
CA TYR A 12 -27.05 9.96 13.86
C TYR A 12 -27.88 10.88 12.96
N ARG A 13 -28.08 10.50 11.68
CA ARG A 13 -28.84 11.30 10.69
C ARG A 13 -30.32 11.46 11.05
N GLU A 14 -30.90 10.46 11.71
CA GLU A 14 -32.30 10.46 12.14
C GLU A 14 -32.49 10.99 13.57
N ASN A 15 -31.41 11.48 14.20
CA ASN A 15 -31.41 11.98 15.57
C ASN A 15 -31.92 10.96 16.61
N LYS A 16 -31.60 9.67 16.42
CA LYS A 16 -31.95 8.54 17.29
C LYS A 16 -30.77 8.12 18.17
N ILE A 17 -30.03 9.09 18.70
CA ILE A 17 -28.84 8.83 19.55
C ILE A 17 -29.13 9.13 21.03
N HIS A 18 -28.52 8.35 21.90
CA HIS A 18 -28.52 8.56 23.35
C HIS A 18 -27.07 8.63 23.87
N THR A 19 -26.88 8.98 25.15
CA THR A 19 -25.55 9.20 25.74
C THR A 19 -24.62 7.98 25.71
N GLY A 20 -25.18 6.77 25.70
CA GLY A 20 -24.44 5.49 25.57
C GLY A 20 -24.36 4.91 24.15
N TRP A 21 -24.78 5.64 23.13
CA TRP A 21 -24.80 5.15 21.74
C TRP A 21 -23.39 4.86 21.21
N LEU A 22 -22.43 5.75 21.51
CA LEU A 22 -21.04 5.57 21.09
C LEU A 22 -20.42 4.32 21.75
N ASP A 23 -20.64 4.12 23.05
CA ASP A 23 -20.16 2.93 23.78
C ASP A 23 -20.71 1.64 23.18
N SER A 24 -21.98 1.66 22.76
CA SER A 24 -22.61 0.51 22.10
C SER A 24 -21.90 0.16 20.77
N ARG A 25 -21.56 1.17 19.94
CA ARG A 25 -20.79 0.95 18.71
C ARG A 25 -19.38 0.42 18.99
N ILE A 26 -18.73 0.91 20.06
CA ILE A 26 -17.41 0.43 20.49
C ILE A 26 -17.49 -1.04 20.93
N ALA A 27 -18.48 -1.40 21.74
CA ALA A 27 -18.71 -2.77 22.19
C ALA A 27 -18.96 -3.74 21.02
N MET A 28 -19.69 -3.28 20.00
CA MET A 28 -19.93 -4.01 18.75
C MET A 28 -18.73 -4.00 17.78
N ARG A 29 -17.63 -3.31 18.13
CA ARG A 29 -16.42 -3.18 17.31
C ARG A 29 -16.70 -2.63 15.92
N VAL A 30 -17.63 -1.68 15.81
CA VAL A 30 -17.90 -0.99 14.54
C VAL A 30 -16.65 -0.23 14.13
N ARG A 31 -16.21 -0.43 12.88
CA ARG A 31 -15.02 0.20 12.32
C ARG A 31 -15.45 1.14 11.19
N ALA A 32 -14.66 2.21 11.00
CA ALA A 32 -14.77 3.02 9.80
C ALA A 32 -14.57 2.15 8.56
N GLU A 33 -15.26 2.50 7.48
CA GLU A 33 -15.13 1.85 6.19
C GLU A 33 -13.66 1.81 5.76
N ARG A 34 -13.22 0.67 5.25
CA ARG A 34 -11.88 0.46 4.73
C ARG A 34 -11.93 0.36 3.21
N PRO A 35 -10.86 0.74 2.50
CA PRO A 35 -10.77 0.49 1.07
C PRO A 35 -10.95 -1.01 0.76
N PRO A 36 -11.49 -1.36 -0.42
CA PRO A 36 -11.50 -2.73 -0.90
C PRO A 36 -10.12 -3.40 -0.77
N TRP A 37 -10.12 -4.67 -0.38
CA TRP A 37 -8.89 -5.41 -0.05
C TRP A 37 -7.83 -5.35 -1.17
N TYR A 38 -8.25 -5.44 -2.43
CA TYR A 38 -7.34 -5.46 -3.58
C TYR A 38 -6.63 -4.11 -3.77
N LEU A 39 -7.30 -2.99 -3.46
CA LEU A 39 -6.65 -1.67 -3.49
C LEU A 39 -5.59 -1.56 -2.39
N SER A 40 -5.87 -2.12 -1.22
CA SER A 40 -4.91 -2.14 -0.11
C SER A 40 -3.69 -3.03 -0.44
N VAL A 41 -3.91 -4.18 -1.10
CA VAL A 41 -2.83 -5.06 -1.56
C VAL A 41 -1.99 -4.40 -2.65
N VAL A 42 -2.62 -3.91 -3.72
CA VAL A 42 -1.92 -3.28 -4.85
C VAL A 42 -1.21 -2.01 -4.41
N GLY A 43 -1.90 -1.11 -3.69
CA GLY A 43 -1.32 0.14 -3.20
C GLY A 43 -0.19 -0.09 -2.19
N GLY A 44 -0.37 -1.04 -1.26
CA GLY A 44 0.68 -1.42 -0.31
C GLY A 44 1.89 -2.03 -1.01
N ALA A 45 1.68 -2.85 -2.04
CA ALA A 45 2.76 -3.46 -2.80
C ALA A 45 3.54 -2.42 -3.61
N LEU A 46 2.84 -1.50 -4.29
CA LEU A 46 3.42 -0.39 -5.03
C LEU A 46 4.22 0.54 -4.12
N TYR A 47 3.67 0.93 -2.97
CA TYR A 47 4.37 1.76 -1.99
C TYR A 47 5.67 1.11 -1.51
N LYS A 48 5.59 -0.17 -1.10
CA LYS A 48 6.75 -0.89 -0.59
C LYS A 48 7.80 -1.15 -1.67
N ALA A 49 7.38 -1.50 -2.89
CA ALA A 49 8.29 -1.69 -4.03
C ALA A 49 8.98 -0.37 -4.41
N SER A 50 8.24 0.74 -4.48
CA SER A 50 8.79 2.08 -4.72
C SER A 50 9.84 2.47 -3.68
N ALA A 51 9.49 2.39 -2.40
CA ALA A 51 10.40 2.75 -1.31
C ALA A 51 11.65 1.86 -1.27
N THR A 52 11.48 0.54 -1.47
CA THR A 52 12.61 -0.40 -1.49
C THR A 52 13.49 -0.20 -2.71
N SER A 53 12.90 0.11 -3.88
CA SER A 53 13.67 0.35 -5.11
C SER A 53 14.60 1.54 -4.99
N ALA A 54 14.16 2.62 -4.31
CA ALA A 54 14.99 3.78 -4.06
C ALA A 54 16.21 3.44 -3.17
N ALA A 55 15.99 2.66 -2.11
CA ALA A 55 17.08 2.19 -1.24
C ALA A 55 18.07 1.29 -1.99
N VAL A 56 17.56 0.33 -2.76
CA VAL A 56 18.39 -0.60 -3.55
C VAL A 56 19.22 0.14 -4.61
N VAL A 57 18.65 1.15 -5.28
CA VAL A 57 19.40 2.00 -6.21
C VAL A 57 20.50 2.77 -5.48
N SER A 58 20.20 3.34 -4.31
CA SER A 58 21.20 4.04 -3.49
C SER A 58 22.36 3.12 -3.08
N ASP A 59 22.06 1.91 -2.63
CA ASP A 59 23.07 0.92 -2.25
C ASP A 59 23.93 0.51 -3.46
N TYR A 60 23.29 0.26 -4.60
CA TYR A 60 23.97 -0.09 -5.85
C TYR A 60 24.93 1.00 -6.30
N VAL A 61 24.50 2.27 -6.28
CA VAL A 61 25.35 3.42 -6.59
C VAL A 61 26.50 3.53 -5.58
N GLY A 62 26.24 3.34 -4.29
CA GLY A 62 27.26 3.41 -3.24
C GLY A 62 28.38 2.36 -3.39
N TYR A 63 28.09 1.19 -3.97
CA TYR A 63 29.15 0.23 -4.35
C TYR A 63 30.02 0.78 -5.47
N LEU A 64 29.40 1.33 -6.52
CA LEU A 64 30.10 1.86 -7.68
C LEU A 64 30.98 3.06 -7.34
N GLU A 65 30.50 3.96 -6.47
CA GLU A 65 31.27 5.12 -5.97
C GLU A 65 32.56 4.70 -5.25
N LYS A 66 32.55 3.52 -4.62
CA LYS A 66 33.71 2.93 -3.95
C LYS A 66 34.59 2.09 -4.90
N GLY A 67 34.26 2.05 -6.19
CA GLY A 67 34.94 1.21 -7.18
C GLY A 67 34.68 -0.30 -7.01
N GLN A 68 33.61 -0.67 -6.30
CA GLN A 68 33.24 -2.06 -6.03
C GLN A 68 32.17 -2.54 -7.03
N ILE A 69 32.25 -3.82 -7.40
CA ILE A 69 31.22 -4.46 -8.24
C ILE A 69 30.02 -4.82 -7.33
N PRO A 70 28.81 -4.32 -7.61
CA PRO A 70 27.62 -4.66 -6.83
C PRO A 70 27.35 -6.18 -6.85
N PRO A 71 26.89 -6.75 -5.72
CA PRO A 71 26.56 -8.18 -5.66
C PRO A 71 25.47 -8.59 -6.67
N LYS A 72 25.64 -9.77 -7.30
CA LYS A 72 24.71 -10.29 -8.33
C LYS A 72 23.27 -10.52 -7.84
N HIS A 73 23.07 -10.65 -6.53
CA HIS A 73 21.73 -10.87 -5.95
C HIS A 73 20.91 -9.57 -5.82
N ILE A 74 21.54 -8.40 -5.98
CA ILE A 74 20.84 -7.12 -5.97
C ILE A 74 20.18 -6.92 -7.33
N SER A 75 18.85 -6.95 -7.36
CA SER A 75 18.06 -6.66 -8.56
C SER A 75 17.47 -5.26 -8.48
N LEU A 76 17.72 -4.44 -9.50
CA LEU A 76 17.13 -3.10 -9.65
C LEU A 76 15.71 -3.14 -10.23
N VAL A 77 15.29 -4.30 -10.75
CA VAL A 77 14.09 -4.46 -11.57
C VAL A 77 13.07 -5.38 -10.91
N HIS A 78 13.52 -6.49 -10.32
CA HIS A 78 12.66 -7.49 -9.71
C HIS A 78 12.68 -7.36 -8.19
N SER A 79 11.51 -7.35 -7.57
CA SER A 79 11.37 -7.37 -6.12
C SER A 79 10.16 -8.21 -5.73
N GLN A 80 10.20 -8.82 -4.55
CA GLN A 80 9.06 -9.54 -3.99
C GLN A 80 8.57 -8.82 -2.75
N VAL A 81 7.28 -8.50 -2.73
CA VAL A 81 6.62 -7.81 -1.62
C VAL A 81 5.71 -8.79 -0.89
N SER A 82 5.94 -8.93 0.42
CA SER A 82 5.01 -9.62 1.32
C SER A 82 4.28 -8.62 2.22
N LEU A 83 2.96 -8.78 2.30
CA LEU A 83 2.02 -7.99 3.11
C LEU A 83 1.14 -8.93 3.95
N ASN A 84 0.68 -8.45 5.10
CA ASN A 84 -0.37 -9.11 5.88
C ASN A 84 -1.51 -8.10 6.07
N ILE A 85 -2.66 -8.38 5.47
CA ILE A 85 -3.85 -7.54 5.54
C ILE A 85 -4.99 -8.40 6.07
N GLU A 86 -5.54 -7.99 7.22
CA GLU A 86 -6.67 -8.65 7.88
C GLU A 86 -6.45 -10.15 8.12
N GLY A 87 -5.23 -10.53 8.51
CA GLY A 87 -4.86 -11.92 8.81
C GLY A 87 -4.54 -12.76 7.58
N SER A 88 -4.67 -12.21 6.38
CA SER A 88 -4.30 -12.87 5.13
C SER A 88 -2.94 -12.40 4.64
N LYS A 89 -2.06 -13.36 4.32
CA LYS A 89 -0.74 -13.07 3.75
C LYS A 89 -0.84 -12.98 2.23
N TYR A 90 -0.32 -11.89 1.68
CA TYR A 90 -0.20 -11.65 0.25
C TYR A 90 1.27 -11.58 -0.12
N THR A 91 1.69 -12.39 -1.09
CA THR A 91 3.04 -12.36 -1.65
C THR A 91 2.91 -12.01 -3.13
N ILE A 92 3.50 -10.87 -3.50
CA ILE A 92 3.37 -10.25 -4.81
C ILE A 92 4.76 -10.11 -5.41
N ASP A 93 4.94 -10.63 -6.62
CA ASP A 93 6.14 -10.36 -7.41
C ASP A 93 5.94 -9.05 -8.18
N VAL A 94 6.89 -8.14 -8.04
CA VAL A 94 6.82 -6.80 -8.61
C VAL A 94 8.01 -6.60 -9.55
N VAL A 95 7.70 -6.24 -10.80
CA VAL A 95 8.68 -5.96 -11.84
C VAL A 95 8.57 -4.50 -12.24
N ARG A 96 9.68 -3.76 -12.18
CA ARG A 96 9.74 -2.37 -12.64
C ARG A 96 9.90 -2.33 -14.17
N GLY A 97 8.93 -1.76 -14.87
CA GLY A 97 8.92 -1.63 -16.33
C GLY A 97 9.60 -0.36 -16.86
N GLY A 98 9.71 0.68 -16.03
CA GLY A 98 10.27 1.98 -16.43
C GLY A 98 10.31 2.99 -15.28
N SER A 99 10.40 4.28 -15.60
CA SER A 99 10.20 5.34 -14.60
C SER A 99 8.76 5.33 -14.14
N GLY A 100 8.50 5.00 -12.88
CA GLY A 100 7.16 4.97 -12.31
C GLY A 100 6.29 3.76 -12.70
N SER A 101 6.62 3.02 -13.75
CA SER A 101 5.83 1.85 -14.19
C SER A 101 6.23 0.55 -13.48
N TYR A 102 5.24 -0.18 -12.96
CA TYR A 102 5.37 -1.43 -12.24
C TYR A 102 4.34 -2.46 -12.75
N ARG A 103 4.75 -3.71 -12.76
CA ARG A 103 3.91 -4.87 -13.06
C ARG A 103 3.88 -5.76 -11.82
N LEU A 104 2.70 -5.95 -11.24
CA LEU A 104 2.47 -6.79 -10.09
C LEU A 104 1.89 -8.12 -10.53
N ARG A 105 2.40 -9.22 -9.98
CA ARG A 105 1.96 -10.58 -10.24
C ARG A 105 1.65 -11.30 -8.94
N MET A 106 0.50 -11.97 -8.92
CA MET A 106 0.06 -12.78 -7.78
C MET A 106 -0.90 -13.85 -8.28
N ASN A 107 -0.67 -15.12 -7.94
CA ASN A 107 -1.58 -16.24 -8.21
C ASN A 107 -2.12 -16.26 -9.66
N ASN A 108 -1.21 -16.23 -10.65
CA ASN A 108 -1.52 -16.19 -12.09
C ASN A 108 -2.32 -14.97 -12.58
N SER A 109 -2.51 -13.97 -11.71
CA SER A 109 -3.11 -12.67 -12.07
C SER A 109 -2.02 -11.61 -12.17
N GLU A 110 -2.28 -10.61 -13.01
CA GLU A 110 -1.34 -9.52 -13.26
C GLU A 110 -2.05 -8.18 -13.31
N VAL A 111 -1.41 -7.16 -12.76
CA VAL A 111 -1.84 -5.75 -12.84
C VAL A 111 -0.63 -4.91 -13.20
N VAL A 112 -0.79 -3.99 -14.15
CA VAL A 112 0.20 -2.96 -14.46
C VAL A 112 -0.27 -1.66 -13.81
N ALA A 113 0.65 -0.92 -13.20
CA ALA A 113 0.34 0.34 -12.58
C ALA A 113 1.53 1.32 -12.68
N GLU A 114 1.22 2.60 -12.67
CA GLU A 114 2.16 3.70 -12.63
C GLU A 114 2.09 4.43 -11.29
N ILE A 115 3.25 4.85 -10.78
CA ILE A 115 3.40 5.63 -9.57
C ILE A 115 4.09 6.95 -9.89
N HIS A 116 3.53 8.03 -9.36
CA HIS A 116 4.14 9.35 -9.35
C HIS A 116 4.24 9.88 -7.92
N THR A 117 5.43 10.30 -7.50
CA THR A 117 5.62 10.92 -6.18
C THR A 117 5.12 12.36 -6.21
N LEU A 118 4.25 12.71 -5.26
CA LEU A 118 3.71 14.04 -5.08
C LEU A 118 4.64 14.89 -4.21
N ARG A 119 4.45 16.22 -4.25
CA ARG A 119 5.31 17.18 -3.52
C ARG A 119 5.20 17.07 -2.00
N ASP A 120 4.08 16.57 -1.51
CA ASP A 120 3.82 16.32 -0.09
C ASP A 120 4.40 14.97 0.39
N GLY A 121 5.09 14.23 -0.48
CA GLY A 121 5.60 12.88 -0.20
C GLY A 121 4.57 11.77 -0.40
N GLY A 122 3.34 12.10 -0.79
CA GLY A 122 2.33 11.14 -1.19
C GLY A 122 2.66 10.45 -2.51
N LEU A 123 1.93 9.37 -2.82
CA LEU A 123 2.03 8.66 -4.10
C LEU A 123 0.69 8.76 -4.83
N LEU A 124 0.73 9.20 -6.08
CA LEU A 124 -0.36 9.05 -7.04
C LEU A 124 -0.17 7.74 -7.79
N MET A 125 -1.19 6.89 -7.77
CA MET A 125 -1.17 5.57 -8.41
C MET A 125 -2.26 5.46 -9.46
N GLN A 126 -1.92 4.92 -10.62
CA GLN A 126 -2.84 4.66 -11.73
C GLN A 126 -2.63 3.23 -12.23
N ALA A 127 -3.70 2.45 -12.39
CA ALA A 127 -3.66 1.08 -12.90
C ALA A 127 -4.55 0.93 -14.14
#